data_AF-A0A6C0BSM2-F1
#
_entry.id   AF-A0A6C0BSM2-F1
#
_cell.length_a   1.000
_cell.length_b   1.000
_cell.length_c   1.000
_cell.angle_alpha   90.00
_cell.angle_beta   90.00
_cell.angle_gamma   90.00
#
_symmetry.space_group_name_H-M   'P 1'
#
loop_
_entity.id
_entity.type
_entity.pdbx_description
1 polymer ?
#
loop_
_entity_poly.entity_id
_entity_poly.type
_entity_poly.pdbx_seq_one_letter_code
_entity_poly.pdbx_strand_id
1 'polypeptide(L)'
;MDIFKNVLSLIIPEPVVENFFGSSETNNYNDETKCNDININYPNTAAIASLDINKAGPETIIQYTENRTKTEKVAKTLSHYPLRDFYIKTAYNCCAVGAFKKDYVDICALKNAIKQGCRCLDFEIYSVNDKPVIATSSAKTNYIKESRNYIPLEKAMSVVANESFNTPSPCPFDPMILHFRIKSENRKIYATISDIINRNFTKTKLPKKFGREYNDKNLGDIPIKQLRGKIIISVDKTNSYFEDTSLDEYVNICSNSMFMRLHRDYDIKYIQDFSELTDYNKTAMSFVLPDISANPDNTNPVVALKYGCQFVAMNLQNNDENMKYYTKFFNDYGSALVLKPKHLRKIDKLVELPPLQDPSLSYADREVKDQHYDLRI
;
A
#
# COMPACT_ATOMS: atom_id res chain seq x y z
N MET A 1 -3.46 39.79 -12.83
CA MET A 1 -2.71 38.52 -12.72
C MET A 1 -3.41 37.35 -13.40
N ASP A 2 -4.73 37.39 -13.65
CA ASP A 2 -5.47 36.27 -14.27
C ASP A 2 -5.33 36.13 -15.80
N ILE A 3 -4.93 37.20 -16.50
CA ILE A 3 -4.75 37.15 -17.96
C ILE A 3 -3.49 36.35 -18.34
N PHE A 4 -2.44 36.37 -17.50
CA PHE A 4 -1.22 35.60 -17.75
C PHE A 4 -1.38 34.09 -17.52
N LYS A 5 -2.33 33.66 -16.67
CA LYS A 5 -2.65 32.23 -16.49
C LYS A 5 -3.35 31.64 -17.73
N ASN A 6 -4.22 32.42 -18.38
CA ASN A 6 -4.95 31.96 -19.57
C ASN A 6 -4.10 31.94 -20.85
N VAL A 7 -3.04 32.74 -20.93
CA VAL A 7 -2.14 32.73 -22.10
C VAL A 7 -1.11 31.59 -22.01
N LEU A 8 -0.68 31.18 -20.81
CA LEU A 8 0.21 30.02 -20.66
C LEU A 8 -0.49 28.69 -21.01
N SER A 9 -1.80 28.54 -20.73
CA SER A 9 -2.55 27.34 -21.10
C SER A 9 -2.77 27.17 -22.60
N LEU A 10 -2.48 28.19 -23.41
CA LEU A 10 -2.60 28.17 -24.88
C LEU A 10 -1.27 27.90 -25.60
N ILE A 11 -0.14 27.90 -24.88
CA ILE A 11 1.22 27.81 -25.49
C ILE A 11 1.97 26.56 -25.02
N ILE A 12 1.53 25.91 -23.94
CA ILE A 12 2.11 24.63 -23.51
C ILE A 12 1.38 23.52 -24.29
N PRO A 13 2.05 22.75 -25.16
CA PRO A 13 1.41 21.58 -25.75
C PRO A 13 0.91 20.72 -24.58
N GLU A 14 -0.38 20.37 -24.57
CA GLU A 14 -0.91 19.40 -23.62
C GLU A 14 0.07 18.22 -23.62
N PRO A 15 0.58 17.77 -22.46
CA PRO A 15 1.65 16.80 -22.42
C PRO A 15 1.13 15.46 -22.93
N VAL A 16 1.19 15.29 -24.25
CA VAL A 16 0.94 14.02 -24.92
C VAL A 16 2.13 13.16 -24.55
N VAL A 17 1.87 12.09 -23.79
CA VAL A 17 2.89 11.08 -23.53
C VAL A 17 3.35 10.56 -24.88
N GLU A 18 4.57 10.91 -25.28
CA GLU A 18 5.13 10.41 -26.53
C GLU A 18 5.28 8.89 -26.42
N ASN A 19 4.65 8.17 -27.35
CA ASN A 19 4.85 6.74 -27.52
C ASN A 19 6.26 6.51 -28.07
N PHE A 20 7.28 6.56 -27.20
CA PHE A 20 8.68 6.51 -27.59
C PHE A 20 9.07 5.26 -28.40
N PHE A 21 8.28 4.18 -28.30
CA PHE A 21 8.50 2.91 -29.01
C PHE A 21 7.27 2.33 -29.73
N GLY A 22 6.21 3.11 -29.95
CA GLY A 22 4.95 2.61 -30.50
C GLY A 22 4.65 3.06 -31.93
N SER A 23 5.19 2.37 -32.93
CA SER A 23 4.70 2.42 -34.32
C SER A 23 4.12 1.06 -34.72
N SER A 24 2.87 1.06 -35.19
CA SER A 24 2.18 0.02 -35.99
C SER A 24 1.78 -1.35 -35.41
N GLU A 25 2.23 -1.80 -34.23
CA GLU A 25 1.72 -3.07 -33.66
C GLU A 25 0.44 -2.88 -32.82
N THR A 26 -0.54 -3.77 -32.99
CA THR A 26 -1.76 -3.82 -32.16
C THR A 26 -1.38 -3.80 -30.68
N ASN A 27 -1.93 -2.87 -29.90
CA ASN A 27 -1.73 -2.78 -28.46
C ASN A 27 -2.25 -4.05 -27.75
N ASN A 28 -1.46 -5.12 -27.77
CA ASN A 28 -1.80 -6.41 -27.19
C ASN A 28 -1.29 -6.48 -25.75
N TYR A 29 -2.21 -6.60 -24.80
CA TYR A 29 -1.96 -6.60 -23.36
C TYR A 29 -2.70 -7.73 -22.62
N ASN A 30 -3.16 -8.73 -23.39
CA ASN A 30 -3.88 -9.88 -22.88
C ASN A 30 -3.36 -11.14 -23.57
N ASP A 31 -2.05 -11.35 -23.46
CA ASP A 31 -1.35 -12.48 -24.03
C ASP A 31 -0.66 -13.27 -22.92
N GLU A 32 -1.30 -14.36 -22.50
CA GLU A 32 -0.80 -15.19 -21.40
C GLU A 32 0.57 -15.79 -21.69
N THR A 33 0.96 -15.92 -22.98
CA THR A 33 2.27 -16.47 -23.35
C THR A 33 3.44 -15.58 -22.92
N LYS A 34 3.21 -14.26 -22.77
CA LYS A 34 4.23 -13.31 -22.29
C LYS A 34 4.64 -13.56 -20.84
N CYS A 35 3.83 -14.30 -20.09
CA CYS A 35 4.15 -14.67 -18.71
C CYS A 35 4.64 -16.11 -18.56
N ASN A 36 4.80 -16.88 -19.65
CA ASN A 36 5.25 -18.27 -19.58
C ASN A 36 6.66 -18.39 -18.97
N ASP A 37 7.52 -17.40 -19.24
CA ASP A 37 8.89 -17.37 -18.74
C ASP A 37 8.99 -16.78 -17.32
N ILE A 38 7.89 -16.28 -16.76
CA ILE A 38 7.86 -15.79 -15.38
C ILE A 38 7.82 -17.02 -14.46
N ASN A 39 8.91 -17.22 -13.71
CA ASN A 39 9.01 -18.32 -12.76
C ASN A 39 8.15 -18.02 -11.52
N ILE A 40 6.87 -18.39 -11.57
CA ILE A 40 5.89 -18.12 -10.51
C ILE A 40 6.03 -19.16 -9.40
N ASN A 41 6.54 -18.74 -8.24
CA ASN A 41 6.54 -19.56 -7.05
C ASN A 41 5.25 -19.32 -6.26
N TYR A 42 4.28 -20.22 -6.41
CA TYR A 42 3.03 -20.16 -5.68
C TYR A 42 3.27 -20.40 -4.18
N PRO A 43 2.52 -19.75 -3.28
CA PRO A 43 2.64 -20.03 -1.85
C PRO A 43 2.38 -21.52 -1.57
N ASN A 44 3.33 -22.18 -0.91
CA ASN A 44 3.20 -23.57 -0.51
C ASN A 44 2.11 -23.69 0.57
N THR A 45 0.99 -24.36 0.26
CA THR A 45 -0.15 -24.58 1.16
C THR A 45 0.01 -25.76 2.13
N ALA A 46 1.21 -26.34 2.25
CA ALA A 46 1.47 -27.52 3.07
C ALA A 46 2.66 -27.33 4.03
N ALA A 47 2.41 -27.35 5.36
CA ALA A 47 3.32 -27.90 6.39
C ALA A 47 2.77 -27.85 7.85
N ILE A 48 1.63 -28.47 8.19
CA ILE A 48 1.13 -28.52 9.60
C ILE A 48 2.05 -29.40 10.47
N ALA A 49 2.68 -28.85 11.52
CA ALA A 49 2.95 -29.57 12.78
C ALA A 49 3.48 -28.64 13.90
N SER A 50 2.81 -28.72 15.06
CA SER A 50 3.18 -28.27 16.42
C SER A 50 3.35 -26.76 16.67
N LEU A 51 2.54 -26.18 17.57
CA LEU A 51 3.04 -25.24 18.60
C LEU A 51 1.98 -24.89 19.67
N ASP A 52 2.52 -24.75 20.88
CA ASP A 52 1.90 -24.59 22.20
C ASP A 52 1.63 -23.10 22.53
N ILE A 53 0.52 -22.84 23.22
CA ILE A 53 -0.27 -21.60 23.15
C ILE A 53 0.21 -20.52 24.16
N ASN A 54 1.11 -20.88 25.08
CA ASN A 54 1.51 -20.00 26.19
C ASN A 54 2.75 -19.12 25.92
N LYS A 55 3.23 -19.02 24.67
CA LYS A 55 4.40 -18.19 24.27
C LYS A 55 4.08 -17.20 23.14
N ALA A 56 3.11 -16.31 23.34
CA ALA A 56 2.68 -15.36 22.30
C ALA A 56 3.69 -14.21 22.04
N GLY A 57 4.57 -14.44 21.05
CA GLY A 57 5.41 -13.49 20.30
C GLY A 57 5.40 -13.86 18.80
N PRO A 58 6.08 -13.10 17.90
CA PRO A 58 6.00 -13.22 16.43
C PRO A 58 6.54 -14.53 15.82
N GLU A 59 6.58 -15.63 16.56
CA GLU A 59 7.10 -16.92 16.07
C GLU A 59 6.00 -17.97 15.79
N THR A 60 4.73 -17.60 15.78
CA THR A 60 3.63 -18.56 15.59
C THR A 60 2.38 -17.96 14.92
N ILE A 61 2.51 -17.48 13.67
CA ILE A 61 1.32 -17.40 12.80
C ILE A 61 1.27 -18.69 11.97
N ILE A 62 0.15 -19.40 12.10
CA ILE A 62 -0.11 -20.71 11.52
C ILE A 62 -0.70 -20.54 10.11
N GLN A 63 0.05 -20.98 9.10
CA GLN A 63 -0.33 -21.57 7.81
C GLN A 63 -1.71 -21.24 7.18
N TYR A 64 -1.68 -20.76 5.93
CA TYR A 64 -2.83 -20.87 5.02
C TYR A 64 -2.85 -22.29 4.48
N THR A 65 -3.85 -23.05 4.90
CA THR A 65 -4.26 -24.27 4.23
C THR A 65 -5.28 -23.92 3.14
N GLU A 66 -5.46 -24.77 2.13
CA GLU A 66 -6.56 -24.66 1.15
C GLU A 66 -7.97 -24.67 1.79
N ASN A 67 -8.05 -24.95 3.09
CA ASN A 67 -9.28 -24.88 3.88
C ASN A 67 -9.61 -23.43 4.31
N ARG A 68 -10.52 -22.80 3.57
CA ARG A 68 -11.08 -21.44 3.78
C ARG A 68 -11.46 -21.12 5.24
N THR A 69 -11.90 -22.13 6.01
CA THR A 69 -12.32 -21.99 7.43
C THR A 69 -11.14 -21.69 8.36
N LYS A 70 -9.96 -22.28 8.11
CA LYS A 70 -8.76 -22.05 8.92
C LYS A 70 -8.17 -20.66 8.66
N THR A 71 -8.13 -20.25 7.39
CA THR A 71 -7.76 -18.89 6.98
C THR A 71 -8.63 -17.83 7.65
N GLU A 72 -9.95 -18.04 7.71
CA GLU A 72 -10.86 -17.12 8.38
C GLU A 72 -10.57 -16.99 9.89
N LYS A 73 -10.24 -18.10 10.57
CA LYS A 73 -9.90 -18.12 12.00
C LYS A 73 -8.63 -17.32 12.32
N VAL A 74 -7.55 -17.52 11.56
CA VAL A 74 -6.28 -16.76 11.73
C VAL A 74 -6.53 -15.27 11.51
N ALA A 75 -7.24 -14.95 10.44
CA ALA A 75 -7.50 -13.58 10.09
C ALA A 75 -8.42 -12.89 11.12
N LYS A 76 -9.31 -13.63 11.80
CA LYS A 76 -10.11 -13.14 12.95
C LYS A 76 -9.24 -12.83 14.17
N THR A 77 -8.24 -13.65 14.49
CA THR A 77 -7.32 -13.42 15.62
C THR A 77 -6.51 -12.14 15.43
N LEU A 78 -6.01 -11.90 14.22
CA LEU A 78 -5.19 -10.73 13.91
C LEU A 78 -6.03 -9.46 13.64
N SER A 79 -7.34 -9.60 13.53
CA SER A 79 -8.25 -8.55 13.04
C SER A 79 -8.33 -7.27 13.88
N HIS A 80 -7.88 -7.33 15.14
CA HIS A 80 -7.87 -6.19 16.06
C HIS A 80 -6.63 -5.29 15.91
N TYR A 81 -5.56 -5.79 15.29
CA TYR A 81 -4.35 -5.00 15.06
C TYR A 81 -4.58 -3.97 13.94
N PRO A 82 -3.99 -2.77 14.08
CA PRO A 82 -4.06 -1.70 13.09
C PRO A 82 -3.28 -2.06 11.82
N LEU A 83 -3.67 -1.51 10.66
CA LEU A 83 -3.01 -1.76 9.36
C LEU A 83 -1.49 -1.52 9.41
N ARG A 84 -1.05 -0.47 10.11
CA ARG A 84 0.38 -0.11 10.24
C ARG A 84 1.23 -1.17 10.94
N ASP A 85 0.61 -2.13 11.64
CA ASP A 85 1.30 -3.18 12.39
C ASP A 85 1.63 -4.40 11.54
N PHE A 86 1.38 -4.37 10.22
CA PHE A 86 1.63 -5.51 9.32
C PHE A 86 2.70 -5.21 8.27
N TYR A 87 3.52 -6.20 7.96
CA TYR A 87 4.22 -6.30 6.68
C TYR A 87 3.24 -6.81 5.63
N ILE A 88 3.22 -6.17 4.46
CA ILE A 88 2.24 -6.43 3.41
C ILE A 88 2.99 -6.84 2.13
N LYS A 89 2.67 -8.02 1.60
CA LYS A 89 3.27 -8.52 0.37
C LYS A 89 2.91 -7.61 -0.80
N THR A 90 3.92 -6.94 -1.37
CA THR A 90 3.76 -5.80 -2.28
C THR A 90 4.44 -6.06 -3.62
N ALA A 91 3.70 -5.87 -4.71
CA ALA A 91 4.20 -6.00 -6.08
C ALA A 91 4.48 -4.62 -6.68
N TYR A 92 5.74 -4.34 -7.06
CA TYR A 92 6.12 -3.12 -7.79
C TYR A 92 5.81 -3.26 -9.28
N ASN A 93 5.29 -2.21 -9.92
CA ASN A 93 4.96 -2.23 -11.35
C ASN A 93 4.23 -3.53 -11.75
N CYS A 94 3.14 -3.85 -11.04
CA CYS A 94 2.58 -5.21 -10.99
C CYS A 94 2.03 -5.76 -12.34
N CYS A 95 2.03 -4.96 -13.40
CA CYS A 95 1.68 -5.38 -14.75
C CYS A 95 2.90 -5.62 -15.67
N ALA A 96 4.13 -5.38 -15.20
CA ALA A 96 5.33 -5.57 -15.99
C ALA A 96 5.65 -7.06 -16.16
N VAL A 97 5.94 -7.50 -17.39
CA VAL A 97 6.39 -8.89 -17.66
C VAL A 97 7.91 -9.04 -17.65
N GLY A 98 8.64 -7.93 -17.81
CA GLY A 98 10.09 -7.92 -17.90
C GLY A 98 10.68 -6.58 -17.47
N ALA A 99 11.54 -6.00 -18.31
CA ALA A 99 12.20 -4.73 -18.07
C ALA A 99 11.22 -3.54 -18.09
N PHE A 100 11.63 -2.40 -17.53
CA PHE A 100 10.81 -1.18 -17.51
C PHE A 100 10.98 -0.30 -18.75
N LYS A 101 11.83 -0.73 -19.68
CA LYS A 101 12.16 -0.02 -20.92
C LYS A 101 12.20 -0.99 -22.09
N LYS A 102 11.53 -0.62 -23.18
CA LYS A 102 11.44 -1.41 -24.43
C LYS A 102 10.87 -2.83 -24.26
N ASP A 103 10.09 -3.03 -23.21
CA ASP A 103 9.40 -4.29 -22.89
C ASP A 103 7.89 -4.07 -22.78
N TYR A 104 7.15 -5.08 -22.35
CA TYR A 104 5.70 -5.10 -22.32
C TYR A 104 5.12 -5.02 -20.90
N VAL A 105 3.87 -4.58 -20.84
CA VAL A 105 2.96 -4.80 -19.71
C VAL A 105 1.84 -5.75 -20.14
N ASP A 106 1.42 -6.65 -19.27
CA ASP A 106 0.33 -7.58 -19.58
C ASP A 106 -0.55 -7.88 -18.35
N ILE A 107 -1.82 -8.18 -18.61
CA ILE A 107 -2.78 -8.60 -17.58
C ILE A 107 -2.34 -9.91 -16.91
N CYS A 108 -1.60 -10.80 -17.60
CA CYS A 108 -1.10 -12.02 -17.00
C CYS A 108 -0.21 -11.75 -15.78
N ALA A 109 0.65 -10.72 -15.81
CA ALA A 109 1.50 -10.34 -14.69
C ALA A 109 0.67 -9.89 -13.47
N LEU A 110 -0.39 -9.10 -13.72
CA LEU A 110 -1.32 -8.68 -12.68
C LEU A 110 -2.04 -9.86 -12.03
N LYS A 111 -2.57 -10.78 -12.83
CA LYS A 111 -3.21 -12.02 -12.32
C LYS A 111 -2.21 -12.82 -11.48
N ASN A 112 -0.96 -12.92 -11.94
CA ASN A 112 0.10 -13.63 -11.23
C ASN A 112 0.43 -12.99 -9.89
N ALA A 113 0.45 -11.65 -9.80
CA ALA A 113 0.63 -10.95 -8.53
C ALA A 113 -0.47 -11.29 -7.52
N ILE A 114 -1.72 -11.31 -7.96
CA ILE A 114 -2.89 -11.65 -7.13
C ILE A 114 -2.83 -13.13 -6.70
N LYS A 115 -2.50 -14.04 -7.62
CA LYS A 115 -2.33 -15.48 -7.38
C LYS A 115 -1.19 -15.79 -6.39
N GLN A 116 -0.10 -15.03 -6.46
CA GLN A 116 1.01 -15.13 -5.50
C GLN A 116 0.69 -14.54 -4.12
N GLY A 117 -0.53 -14.01 -3.93
CA GLY A 117 -1.01 -13.50 -2.65
C GLY A 117 -0.67 -12.05 -2.37
N CYS A 118 -0.09 -11.28 -3.31
CA CYS A 118 0.18 -9.86 -3.07
C CYS A 118 -1.10 -9.13 -2.69
N ARG A 119 -1.03 -8.30 -1.63
CA ARG A 119 -2.14 -7.49 -1.10
C ARG A 119 -1.90 -5.99 -1.27
N CYS A 120 -0.75 -5.61 -1.81
CA CYS A 120 -0.53 -4.28 -2.36
C CYS A 120 -0.03 -4.41 -3.81
N LEU A 121 -0.71 -3.73 -4.73
CA LEU A 121 -0.42 -3.71 -6.15
C LEU A 121 -0.07 -2.28 -6.56
N ASP A 122 1.15 -2.06 -7.00
CA ASP A 122 1.63 -0.76 -7.44
C ASP A 122 1.53 -0.61 -8.97
N PHE A 123 0.97 0.53 -9.40
CA PHE A 123 0.70 0.86 -10.79
C PHE A 123 1.28 2.22 -11.15
N GLU A 124 1.89 2.29 -12.32
CA GLU A 124 2.30 3.54 -12.94
C GLU A 124 1.31 3.91 -14.04
N ILE A 125 0.62 5.04 -13.88
CA ILE A 125 -0.55 5.41 -14.67
C ILE A 125 -0.27 6.67 -15.50
N TYR A 126 -0.48 6.60 -16.81
CA TYR A 126 -0.22 7.66 -17.77
C TYR A 126 -1.51 8.12 -18.47
N SER A 127 -1.47 9.30 -19.09
CA SER A 127 -2.51 9.79 -20.01
C SER A 127 -2.10 9.50 -21.46
N VAL A 128 -2.83 8.62 -22.14
CA VAL A 128 -2.68 8.40 -23.59
C VAL A 128 -4.03 8.64 -24.24
N ASN A 129 -4.10 9.62 -25.16
CA ASN A 129 -5.34 10.04 -25.82
C ASN A 129 -6.48 10.34 -24.83
N ASP A 130 -6.20 11.16 -23.80
CA ASP A 130 -7.12 11.51 -22.70
C ASP A 130 -7.67 10.32 -21.90
N LYS A 131 -7.02 9.15 -21.97
CA LYS A 131 -7.43 7.94 -21.24
C LYS A 131 -6.34 7.50 -20.26
N PRO A 132 -6.71 7.07 -19.04
CA PRO A 132 -5.76 6.51 -18.08
C PRO A 132 -5.33 5.10 -18.53
N VAL A 133 -4.02 4.92 -18.67
CA VAL A 133 -3.41 3.65 -19.07
C VAL A 133 -2.27 3.28 -18.13
N ILE A 134 -2.05 1.99 -17.91
CA ILE A 134 -0.92 1.46 -17.14
C ILE A 134 0.21 1.15 -18.10
N ALA A 135 1.41 1.61 -17.76
CA ALA A 135 2.65 1.40 -18.50
C ALA A 135 3.82 1.41 -17.52
N THR A 136 5.06 1.35 -18.02
CA THR A 136 6.26 1.45 -17.19
C THR A 136 7.28 2.39 -17.81
N SER A 137 8.12 2.99 -16.96
CA SER A 137 9.24 3.85 -17.35
C SER A 137 10.36 3.78 -16.33
N SER A 138 11.59 3.94 -16.80
CA SER A 138 12.77 4.18 -15.98
C SER A 138 13.14 5.67 -15.90
N ALA A 139 12.37 6.54 -16.58
CA ALA A 139 12.62 7.97 -16.58
C ALA A 139 11.95 8.68 -15.38
N LYS A 140 12.67 9.62 -14.76
CA LYS A 140 12.16 10.48 -13.68
C LYS A 140 11.30 11.62 -14.24
N THR A 141 10.23 11.29 -14.96
CA THR A 141 9.33 12.26 -15.61
C THR A 141 7.88 11.79 -15.62
N ASN A 142 6.94 12.73 -15.70
CA ASN A 142 5.51 12.45 -15.81
C ASN A 142 5.04 12.35 -17.27
N TYR A 143 5.95 12.40 -18.24
CA TYR A 143 5.61 12.62 -19.65
C TYR A 143 6.01 11.47 -20.57
N ILE A 144 6.73 10.47 -20.08
CA ILE A 144 7.32 9.44 -20.93
C ILE A 144 7.06 8.07 -20.31
N LYS A 145 6.35 7.22 -21.06
CA LYS A 145 6.39 5.77 -20.85
C LYS A 145 7.44 5.14 -21.76
N GLU A 146 8.10 4.09 -21.28
CA GLU A 146 9.11 3.37 -22.04
C GLU A 146 8.70 1.93 -22.38
N SER A 147 7.54 1.46 -21.91
CA SER A 147 6.92 0.22 -22.38
C SER A 147 6.40 0.35 -23.83
N ARG A 148 6.47 -0.75 -24.57
CA ARG A 148 6.01 -0.85 -25.97
C ARG A 148 4.50 -0.73 -26.10
N ASN A 149 3.78 -1.38 -25.20
CA ASN A 149 2.32 -1.39 -25.13
C ASN A 149 1.84 -0.71 -23.83
N TYR A 150 0.52 -0.70 -23.61
CA TYR A 150 -0.12 -0.21 -22.39
C TYR A 150 -1.43 -0.96 -22.11
N ILE A 151 -1.80 -1.08 -20.84
CA ILE A 151 -3.08 -1.68 -20.41
C ILE A 151 -4.06 -0.55 -20.09
N PRO A 152 -5.28 -0.51 -20.67
CA PRO A 152 -6.31 0.41 -20.21
C PRO A 152 -6.61 0.18 -18.73
N LEU A 153 -6.60 1.25 -17.91
CA LEU A 153 -6.77 1.12 -16.45
C LEU A 153 -8.04 0.35 -16.08
N GLU A 154 -9.14 0.58 -16.80
CA GLU A 154 -10.41 -0.12 -16.60
C GLU A 154 -10.28 -1.65 -16.68
N LYS A 155 -9.46 -2.17 -17.61
CA LYS A 155 -9.25 -3.61 -17.76
C LYS A 155 -8.51 -4.20 -16.57
N ALA A 156 -7.46 -3.53 -16.10
CA ALA A 156 -6.73 -3.94 -14.91
C ALA A 156 -7.62 -3.90 -13.65
N MET A 157 -8.38 -2.82 -13.46
CA MET A 157 -9.26 -2.68 -12.29
C MET A 157 -10.39 -3.71 -12.28
N SER A 158 -10.89 -4.12 -13.45
CA SER A 158 -11.86 -5.22 -13.57
C SER A 158 -11.25 -6.56 -13.11
N VAL A 159 -10.01 -6.85 -13.50
CA VAL A 159 -9.29 -8.06 -13.04
C VAL A 159 -9.10 -8.02 -11.53
N VAL A 160 -8.65 -6.88 -10.98
CA VAL A 160 -8.51 -6.69 -9.53
C VAL A 160 -9.84 -6.95 -8.82
N ALA A 161 -10.94 -6.38 -9.30
CA ALA A 161 -12.26 -6.56 -8.68
C ALA A 161 -12.72 -8.03 -8.67
N ASN A 162 -12.43 -8.76 -9.76
CA ASN A 162 -12.85 -10.14 -9.93
C ASN A 162 -11.97 -11.14 -9.18
N GLU A 163 -10.65 -10.90 -9.11
CA GLU A 163 -9.69 -11.91 -8.64
C GLU A 163 -9.15 -11.65 -7.23
N SER A 164 -9.20 -10.41 -6.70
CA SER A 164 -8.55 -10.10 -5.42
C SER A 164 -9.19 -10.80 -4.22
N PHE A 165 -10.50 -11.00 -4.24
CA PHE A 165 -11.27 -11.56 -3.10
C PHE A 165 -11.89 -12.93 -3.41
N ASN A 166 -11.50 -13.54 -4.53
CA ASN A 166 -11.98 -14.84 -4.99
C ASN A 166 -10.80 -15.77 -5.29
N THR A 167 -11.07 -17.06 -5.45
CA THR A 167 -10.09 -17.99 -6.03
C THR A 167 -9.72 -17.49 -7.44
N PRO A 168 -8.43 -17.45 -7.81
CA PRO A 168 -7.30 -18.17 -7.21
C PRO A 168 -6.51 -17.41 -6.12
N SER A 169 -6.98 -16.27 -5.63
CA SER A 169 -6.26 -15.56 -4.57
C SER A 169 -6.22 -16.37 -3.27
N PRO A 170 -5.02 -16.57 -2.67
CA PRO A 170 -4.89 -17.30 -1.41
C PRO A 170 -5.36 -16.48 -0.20
N CYS A 171 -5.55 -15.16 -0.34
CA CYS A 171 -5.88 -14.25 0.76
C CYS A 171 -7.18 -13.46 0.48
N PRO A 172 -8.34 -14.14 0.30
CA PRO A 172 -9.56 -13.50 -0.21
C PRO A 172 -10.26 -12.57 0.80
N PHE A 173 -9.87 -12.60 2.08
CA PHE A 173 -10.49 -11.77 3.11
C PHE A 173 -9.65 -10.55 3.51
N ASP A 174 -8.40 -10.49 3.10
CA ASP A 174 -7.50 -9.40 3.45
C ASP A 174 -7.84 -8.16 2.61
N PRO A 175 -7.57 -6.94 3.10
CA PRO A 175 -7.66 -5.75 2.26
C PRO A 175 -6.75 -5.87 1.03
N MET A 176 -7.15 -5.22 -0.06
CA MET A 176 -6.31 -5.05 -1.25
C MET A 176 -5.99 -3.56 -1.42
N ILE A 177 -4.71 -3.22 -1.35
CA ILE A 177 -4.21 -1.85 -1.54
C ILE A 177 -3.82 -1.70 -3.01
N LEU A 178 -4.36 -0.66 -3.66
CA LEU A 178 -3.98 -0.26 -5.01
C LEU A 178 -3.18 1.04 -4.90
N HIS A 179 -1.89 0.99 -5.16
CA HIS A 179 -1.01 2.15 -5.11
C HIS A 179 -0.84 2.74 -6.51
N PHE A 180 -1.27 3.97 -6.71
CA PHE A 180 -1.29 4.66 -8.00
C PHE A 180 -0.22 5.75 -8.03
N ARG A 181 0.80 5.53 -8.86
CA ARG A 181 1.77 6.54 -9.26
C ARG A 181 1.28 7.17 -10.56
N ILE A 182 0.46 8.22 -10.45
CA ILE A 182 -0.10 8.91 -11.61
C ILE A 182 0.96 9.81 -12.23
N LYS A 183 1.46 9.43 -13.39
CA LYS A 183 2.45 10.13 -14.23
C LYS A 183 1.71 10.92 -15.31
N SER A 184 0.92 11.90 -14.89
CA SER A 184 0.23 12.83 -15.79
C SER A 184 -0.31 14.05 -15.06
N GLU A 185 -0.28 15.20 -15.72
CA GLU A 185 -0.92 16.45 -15.26
C GLU A 185 -2.29 16.68 -15.92
N ASN A 186 -2.72 15.77 -16.81
CA ASN A 186 -3.99 15.89 -17.54
C ASN A 186 -5.19 15.68 -16.61
N ARG A 187 -5.86 16.76 -16.22
CA ARG A 187 -7.02 16.72 -15.31
C ARG A 187 -8.18 15.85 -15.80
N LYS A 188 -8.35 15.64 -17.11
CA LYS A 188 -9.44 14.82 -17.69
C LYS A 188 -9.37 13.35 -17.24
N ILE A 189 -8.15 12.80 -17.07
CA ILE A 189 -8.02 11.38 -16.73
C ILE A 189 -8.47 11.11 -15.29
N TYR A 190 -8.34 12.07 -14.37
CA TYR A 190 -8.69 11.88 -12.96
C TYR A 190 -10.19 11.61 -12.76
N ALA A 191 -11.04 12.31 -13.51
CA ALA A 191 -12.48 12.03 -13.55
C ALA A 191 -12.75 10.61 -14.08
N THR A 192 -12.03 10.20 -15.13
CA THR A 192 -12.15 8.85 -15.69
C THR A 192 -11.68 7.77 -14.71
N ILE A 193 -10.59 8.01 -13.96
CA ILE A 193 -10.10 7.10 -12.92
C ILE A 193 -11.16 6.95 -11.81
N SER A 194 -11.75 8.07 -11.36
CA SER A 194 -12.83 8.08 -10.37
C SER A 194 -14.02 7.21 -10.80
N ASP A 195 -14.47 7.36 -12.05
CA ASP A 195 -15.55 6.55 -12.61
C ASP A 195 -15.19 5.06 -12.70
N ILE A 196 -13.95 4.74 -13.09
CA ILE A 196 -13.45 3.36 -13.13
C ILE A 196 -13.48 2.73 -11.73
N ILE A 197 -13.01 3.43 -10.70
CA ILE A 197 -13.01 2.96 -9.30
C ILE A 197 -14.45 2.71 -8.85
N ASN A 198 -15.34 3.68 -9.07
CA ASN A 198 -16.73 3.59 -8.64
C ASN A 198 -17.44 2.39 -9.27
N ARG A 199 -17.27 2.18 -10.58
CA ARG A 199 -17.91 1.09 -11.33
C ARG A 199 -17.36 -0.28 -10.94
N ASN A 200 -16.04 -0.44 -10.85
CA ASN A 200 -15.43 -1.75 -10.57
C ASN A 200 -15.54 -2.18 -9.10
N PHE A 201 -15.51 -1.25 -8.16
CA PHE A 201 -15.40 -1.57 -6.73
C PHE A 201 -16.66 -1.23 -5.94
N THR A 202 -17.84 -1.26 -6.55
CA THR A 202 -19.11 -0.82 -5.91
C THR A 202 -19.34 -1.45 -4.52
N LYS A 203 -19.06 -2.76 -4.36
CA LYS A 203 -19.28 -3.51 -3.10
C LYS A 203 -18.04 -3.55 -2.19
N THR A 204 -16.86 -3.43 -2.79
CA THR A 204 -15.56 -3.65 -2.13
C THR A 204 -14.85 -2.34 -1.79
N LYS A 205 -15.27 -1.19 -2.31
CA LYS A 205 -14.70 0.10 -1.90
C LYS A 205 -14.94 0.40 -0.43
N LEU A 206 -14.02 1.14 0.16
CA LEU A 206 -14.22 1.69 1.49
C LEU A 206 -15.40 2.70 1.51
N PRO A 207 -16.14 2.81 2.62
CA PRO A 207 -17.14 3.85 2.79
C PRO A 207 -16.57 5.26 2.59
N LYS A 208 -17.38 6.21 2.10
CA LYS A 208 -16.96 7.60 1.81
C LYS A 208 -16.24 8.32 2.96
N LYS A 209 -16.51 7.95 4.22
CA LYS A 209 -15.80 8.51 5.38
C LYS A 209 -14.28 8.25 5.36
N PHE A 210 -13.84 7.25 4.60
CA PHE A 210 -12.44 6.90 4.38
C PHE A 210 -11.81 7.60 3.17
N GLY A 211 -12.57 8.38 2.41
CA GLY A 211 -12.06 9.14 1.27
C GLY A 211 -11.42 10.46 1.67
N ARG A 212 -11.00 11.25 0.68
CA ARG A 212 -10.36 12.57 0.84
C ARG A 212 -9.20 12.49 1.81
N GLU A 213 -8.29 11.57 1.51
CA GLU A 213 -7.10 11.27 2.31
C GLU A 213 -7.43 11.09 3.80
N TYR A 214 -8.48 10.30 4.02
CA TYR A 214 -9.11 10.00 5.29
C TYR A 214 -9.35 11.19 6.25
N ASN A 215 -9.60 12.39 5.74
CA ASN A 215 -9.90 13.59 6.52
C ASN A 215 -8.85 13.86 7.62
N ASP A 216 -7.58 13.87 7.24
CA ASP A 216 -6.43 14.13 8.11
C ASP A 216 -6.24 13.12 9.26
N LYS A 217 -6.80 11.92 9.10
CA LYS A 217 -6.63 10.81 10.05
C LYS A 217 -5.72 9.74 9.46
N ASN A 218 -5.02 9.03 10.34
CA ASN A 218 -4.15 7.94 9.95
C ASN A 218 -4.95 6.69 9.62
N LEU A 219 -5.04 6.32 8.33
CA LEU A 219 -5.64 5.06 7.91
C LEU A 219 -4.88 3.85 8.47
N GLY A 220 -3.57 4.01 8.72
CA GLY A 220 -2.71 3.02 9.36
C GLY A 220 -3.20 2.59 10.74
N ASP A 221 -4.00 3.41 11.44
CA ASP A 221 -4.52 3.13 12.78
C ASP A 221 -5.77 2.25 12.76
N ILE A 222 -6.34 2.05 11.57
CA ILE A 222 -7.59 1.32 11.42
C ILE A 222 -7.34 -0.18 11.57
N PRO A 223 -8.03 -0.86 12.51
CA PRO A 223 -7.93 -2.31 12.67
C PRO A 223 -8.31 -3.05 11.39
N ILE A 224 -7.54 -4.09 11.05
CA ILE A 224 -7.75 -4.89 9.83
C ILE A 224 -9.20 -5.38 9.70
N LYS A 225 -9.90 -5.70 10.81
CA LYS A 225 -11.31 -6.11 10.78
C LYS A 225 -12.22 -5.16 10.00
N GLN A 226 -11.93 -3.86 9.99
CA GLN A 226 -12.72 -2.85 9.29
C GLN A 226 -12.36 -2.72 7.80
N LEU A 227 -11.20 -3.27 7.40
CA LEU A 227 -10.65 -3.20 6.05
C LEU A 227 -10.79 -4.52 5.28
N ARG A 228 -11.27 -5.59 5.93
CA ARG A 228 -11.42 -6.93 5.33
C ARG A 228 -12.29 -6.91 4.07
N GLY A 229 -11.79 -7.53 3.00
CA GLY A 229 -12.48 -7.59 1.72
C GLY A 229 -12.71 -6.22 1.08
N LYS A 230 -11.93 -5.20 1.49
CA LYS A 230 -12.04 -3.84 0.96
C LYS A 230 -10.85 -3.47 0.10
N ILE A 231 -11.12 -2.64 -0.89
CA ILE A 231 -10.13 -1.98 -1.74
C ILE A 231 -9.76 -0.66 -1.07
N ILE A 232 -8.46 -0.45 -0.89
CA ILE A 232 -7.86 0.78 -0.39
C ILE A 232 -7.16 1.44 -1.58
N ILE A 233 -7.60 2.64 -1.95
CA ILE A 233 -6.97 3.43 -3.01
C ILE A 233 -5.89 4.30 -2.37
N SER A 234 -4.65 4.07 -2.80
CA SER A 234 -3.48 4.81 -2.38
C SER A 234 -2.90 5.60 -3.56
N VAL A 235 -2.60 6.89 -3.39
CA VAL A 235 -2.04 7.72 -4.49
C VAL A 235 -0.71 8.35 -4.06
N ASP A 236 0.28 8.34 -4.96
CA ASP A 236 1.56 9.01 -4.74
C ASP A 236 1.42 10.53 -4.86
N LYS A 237 1.62 11.23 -3.74
CA LYS A 237 1.45 12.69 -3.62
C LYS A 237 2.60 13.51 -4.19
N THR A 238 3.63 12.88 -4.77
CA THR A 238 4.58 13.62 -5.63
C THR A 238 3.90 14.31 -6.81
N ASN A 239 2.74 13.79 -7.24
CA ASN A 239 1.85 14.45 -8.19
C ASN A 239 0.46 14.65 -7.55
N SER A 240 0.22 15.84 -6.98
CA SER A 240 -0.99 16.16 -6.22
C SER A 240 -2.16 16.68 -7.06
N TYR A 241 -2.12 16.59 -8.39
CA TYR A 241 -3.18 17.12 -9.27
C TYR A 241 -4.56 16.45 -9.08
N PHE A 242 -4.65 15.38 -8.29
CA PHE A 242 -5.92 14.70 -7.97
C PHE A 242 -6.74 15.41 -6.88
N GLU A 243 -6.14 16.22 -6.00
CA GLU A 243 -6.76 16.72 -4.75
C GLU A 243 -8.01 17.58 -5.00
N ASP A 244 -8.08 18.28 -6.15
CA ASP A 244 -9.26 19.08 -6.54
C ASP A 244 -10.19 18.36 -7.53
N THR A 245 -10.06 17.04 -7.65
CA THR A 245 -10.80 16.25 -8.64
C THR A 245 -11.75 15.26 -7.97
N SER A 246 -12.66 14.67 -8.75
CA SER A 246 -13.53 13.61 -8.25
C SER A 246 -12.78 12.33 -7.82
N LEU A 247 -11.48 12.20 -8.13
CA LEU A 247 -10.68 11.09 -7.64
C LEU A 247 -10.44 11.18 -6.13
N ASP A 248 -10.27 12.40 -5.58
CA ASP A 248 -9.94 12.62 -4.17
C ASP A 248 -10.96 11.98 -3.21
N GLU A 249 -12.25 11.94 -3.60
CA GLU A 249 -13.30 11.27 -2.82
C GLU A 249 -13.06 9.78 -2.57
N TYR A 250 -12.24 9.14 -3.40
CA TYR A 250 -11.91 7.73 -3.31
C TYR A 250 -10.52 7.48 -2.71
N VAL A 251 -9.63 8.48 -2.67
CA VAL A 251 -8.28 8.34 -2.12
C VAL A 251 -8.37 8.17 -0.61
N ASN A 252 -7.83 7.05 -0.12
CA ASN A 252 -7.92 6.67 1.29
C ASN A 252 -6.63 6.94 2.06
N ILE A 253 -5.50 6.86 1.38
CA ILE A 253 -4.18 7.16 1.91
C ILE A 253 -3.25 7.60 0.76
N CYS A 254 -2.22 8.38 1.05
CA CYS A 254 -1.26 8.87 0.08
C CYS A 254 0.13 8.44 0.49
N SER A 255 0.92 7.96 -0.46
CA SER A 255 2.37 7.88 -0.27
C SER A 255 2.98 9.27 -0.47
N ASN A 256 4.16 9.52 0.10
CA ASN A 256 4.71 10.86 0.24
C ASN A 256 3.80 11.81 1.05
N SER A 257 3.17 11.29 2.11
CA SER A 257 2.32 12.05 3.03
C SER A 257 2.80 11.90 4.48
N MET A 258 2.15 12.62 5.40
CA MET A 258 2.44 12.56 6.83
C MET A 258 2.29 11.14 7.41
N PHE A 259 1.27 10.39 6.98
CA PHE A 259 0.97 9.05 7.52
C PHE A 259 1.54 7.90 6.68
N MET A 260 2.07 8.19 5.49
CA MET A 260 2.84 7.23 4.71
C MET A 260 3.99 7.87 3.93
N ARG A 261 5.23 7.61 4.37
CA ARG A 261 6.45 8.03 3.66
C ARG A 261 6.75 7.07 2.50
N LEU A 262 7.20 7.61 1.36
CA LEU A 262 7.71 6.82 0.24
C LEU A 262 9.23 6.97 0.21
N HIS A 263 9.93 5.85 0.08
CA HIS A 263 11.38 5.80 -0.02
C HIS A 263 11.79 4.98 -1.23
N ARG A 264 12.95 5.31 -1.79
CA ARG A 264 13.69 4.37 -2.63
C ARG A 264 14.62 3.54 -1.75
N ASP A 265 15.02 2.37 -2.25
CA ASP A 265 15.88 1.45 -1.49
C ASP A 265 17.22 2.08 -1.09
N TYR A 266 17.80 2.92 -1.94
CA TYR A 266 18.97 3.71 -1.60
C TYR A 266 18.79 4.49 -0.28
N ASP A 267 17.66 5.19 -0.13
CA ASP A 267 17.38 6.02 1.04
C ASP A 267 17.28 5.19 2.32
N ILE A 268 16.79 3.95 2.22
CA ILE A 268 16.69 3.01 3.33
C ILE A 268 18.04 2.41 3.70
N LYS A 269 18.86 2.05 2.70
CA LYS A 269 20.18 1.46 2.92
C LYS A 269 21.17 2.42 3.56
N TYR A 270 21.09 3.71 3.22
CA TYR A 270 22.03 4.74 3.67
C TYR A 270 21.42 5.73 4.66
N ILE A 271 20.30 5.35 5.30
CA ILE A 271 19.68 6.16 6.33
C ILE A 271 20.64 6.40 7.50
N GLN A 272 20.75 7.64 7.94
CA GLN A 272 21.62 8.00 9.06
C GLN A 272 20.96 7.69 10.41
N ASP A 273 19.66 7.98 10.54
CA ASP A 273 18.88 7.72 11.74
C ASP A 273 17.82 6.64 11.47
N PHE A 274 18.24 5.38 11.56
CA PHE A 274 17.31 4.26 11.45
C PHE A 274 16.35 4.13 12.63
N SER A 275 16.67 4.77 13.78
CA SER A 275 15.83 4.71 14.97
C SER A 275 14.59 5.57 14.78
N GLU A 276 14.74 6.77 14.20
CA GLU A 276 13.62 7.63 13.81
C GLU A 276 12.67 6.89 12.87
N LEU A 277 13.19 6.26 11.81
CA LEU A 277 12.35 5.52 10.86
C LEU A 277 11.62 4.35 11.55
N THR A 278 12.32 3.65 12.45
CA THR A 278 11.73 2.55 13.22
C THR A 278 10.60 3.04 14.12
N ASP A 279 10.77 4.18 14.79
CA ASP A 279 9.75 4.77 15.65
C ASP A 279 8.59 5.37 14.85
N TYR A 280 8.89 5.99 13.71
CA TYR A 280 7.89 6.44 12.75
C TYR A 280 7.00 5.27 12.31
N ASN A 281 7.60 4.15 11.92
CA ASN A 281 6.87 2.95 11.46
C ASN A 281 6.03 2.27 12.57
N LYS A 282 6.23 2.58 13.85
CA LYS A 282 5.32 2.13 14.92
C LYS A 282 3.99 2.88 14.91
N THR A 283 3.99 4.11 14.41
CA THR A 283 2.85 5.04 14.48
C THR A 283 2.26 5.39 13.11
N ALA A 284 3.04 5.27 12.04
CA ALA A 284 2.68 5.53 10.66
C ALA A 284 3.22 4.43 9.75
N MET A 285 3.21 4.63 8.42
CA MET A 285 3.65 3.63 7.45
C MET A 285 4.74 4.11 6.51
N SER A 286 5.56 3.19 6.02
CA SER A 286 6.55 3.45 4.99
C SER A 286 6.42 2.49 3.83
N PHE A 287 6.57 3.04 2.64
CA PHE A 287 6.54 2.34 1.37
C PHE A 287 7.92 2.45 0.73
N VAL A 288 8.54 1.31 0.44
CA VAL A 288 9.87 1.22 -0.16
C VAL A 288 9.73 0.67 -1.57
N LEU A 289 10.12 1.49 -2.55
CA LEU A 289 10.19 1.10 -3.95
C LEU A 289 11.63 0.71 -4.32
N PRO A 290 11.82 -0.20 -5.30
CA PRO A 290 13.12 -0.39 -5.92
C PRO A 290 13.69 0.92 -6.45
N ASP A 291 15.01 1.04 -6.49
CA ASP A 291 15.67 2.18 -7.13
C ASP A 291 15.29 2.24 -8.61
N ILE A 292 15.28 3.45 -9.17
CA ILE A 292 14.89 3.65 -10.57
C ILE A 292 15.96 3.04 -11.48
N SER A 293 15.56 2.02 -12.24
CA SER A 293 16.39 1.28 -13.18
C SER A 293 15.56 0.86 -14.39
N ALA A 294 16.22 0.59 -15.52
CA ALA A 294 15.58 -0.07 -16.64
C ALA A 294 15.37 -1.57 -16.37
N ASN A 295 16.23 -2.16 -15.54
CA ASN A 295 16.21 -3.59 -15.20
C ASN A 295 15.33 -3.84 -13.97
N PRO A 296 14.62 -4.97 -13.92
CA PRO A 296 13.72 -5.30 -12.83
C PRO A 296 14.45 -5.97 -11.65
N ASP A 297 15.57 -5.43 -11.19
CA ASP A 297 16.37 -6.02 -10.10
C ASP A 297 15.68 -5.79 -8.75
N ASN A 298 15.50 -6.85 -7.95
CA ASN A 298 14.91 -6.69 -6.63
C ASN A 298 15.91 -6.20 -5.60
N THR A 299 15.42 -5.37 -4.70
CA THR A 299 16.15 -4.85 -3.56
C THR A 299 16.14 -5.85 -2.41
N ASN A 300 17.15 -5.81 -1.55
CA ASN A 300 17.20 -6.69 -0.38
C ASN A 300 16.15 -6.23 0.66
N PRO A 301 15.11 -7.03 0.94
CA PRO A 301 14.01 -6.59 1.80
C PRO A 301 14.37 -6.58 3.28
N VAL A 302 15.48 -7.23 3.69
CA VAL A 302 15.82 -7.46 5.11
C VAL A 302 15.97 -6.16 5.88
N VAL A 303 16.63 -5.16 5.31
CA VAL A 303 16.89 -3.88 5.99
C VAL A 303 15.58 -3.12 6.22
N ALA A 304 14.77 -2.97 5.18
CA ALA A 304 13.47 -2.31 5.26
C ALA A 304 12.51 -3.01 6.25
N LEU A 305 12.48 -4.36 6.23
CA LEU A 305 11.70 -5.13 7.18
C LEU A 305 12.19 -4.94 8.62
N LYS A 306 13.51 -4.89 8.86
CA LYS A 306 14.08 -4.63 10.20
C LYS A 306 13.68 -3.26 10.76
N TYR A 307 13.55 -2.25 9.90
CA TYR A 307 13.09 -0.92 10.29
C TYR A 307 11.56 -0.81 10.38
N GLY A 308 10.83 -1.91 10.17
CA GLY A 308 9.38 -1.95 10.33
C GLY A 308 8.58 -1.37 9.16
N CYS A 309 9.21 -1.14 8.01
CA CYS A 309 8.52 -0.66 6.80
C CYS A 309 7.49 -1.69 6.32
N GLN A 310 6.27 -1.24 6.08
CA GLN A 310 5.11 -2.10 5.84
C GLN A 310 5.06 -2.60 4.40
N PHE A 311 5.36 -1.73 3.44
CA PHE A 311 5.33 -2.06 2.02
C PHE A 311 6.77 -2.08 1.49
N VAL A 312 7.32 -3.27 1.27
CA VAL A 312 8.59 -3.43 0.56
C VAL A 312 8.24 -4.01 -0.81
N ALA A 313 8.26 -3.18 -1.83
CA ALA A 313 7.76 -3.55 -3.16
C ALA A 313 8.82 -4.28 -3.97
N MET A 314 8.42 -5.40 -4.57
CA MET A 314 9.31 -6.30 -5.31
C MET A 314 8.85 -6.47 -6.76
N ASN A 315 9.81 -6.63 -7.67
CA ASN A 315 9.64 -6.97 -9.08
C ASN A 315 9.33 -8.47 -9.22
N LEU A 316 8.03 -8.82 -9.25
CA LEU A 316 7.59 -10.21 -9.28
C LEU A 316 8.02 -10.97 -10.54
N GLN A 317 8.26 -10.26 -11.64
CA GLN A 317 8.72 -10.85 -12.89
C GLN A 317 10.17 -11.35 -12.82
N ASN A 318 10.95 -10.89 -11.85
CA ASN A 318 12.33 -11.29 -11.64
C ASN A 318 12.46 -12.16 -10.37
N ASN A 319 12.59 -13.47 -10.54
CA ASN A 319 12.70 -14.43 -9.43
C ASN A 319 14.16 -14.60 -8.94
N ASP A 320 14.80 -13.50 -8.58
CA ASP A 320 16.14 -13.47 -8.01
C ASP A 320 16.19 -13.95 -6.54
N GLU A 321 17.37 -13.98 -5.93
CA GLU A 321 17.54 -14.43 -4.53
C GLU A 321 16.77 -13.57 -3.51
N ASN A 322 16.63 -12.26 -3.78
CA ASN A 322 15.87 -11.37 -2.90
C ASN A 322 14.37 -11.69 -3.00
N MET A 323 13.85 -11.97 -4.19
CA MET A 323 12.47 -12.37 -4.42
C MET A 323 12.17 -13.76 -3.83
N LYS A 324 13.12 -14.70 -3.92
CA LYS A 324 13.02 -16.02 -3.26
C LYS A 324 12.95 -15.88 -1.74
N TYR A 325 13.84 -15.08 -1.14
CA TYR A 325 13.80 -14.79 0.29
C TYR A 325 12.48 -14.13 0.70
N TYR A 326 12.03 -13.13 -0.04
CA TYR A 326 10.77 -12.42 0.21
C TYR A 326 9.56 -13.35 0.12
N THR A 327 9.52 -14.20 -0.90
CA THR A 327 8.46 -15.23 -1.05
C THR A 327 8.50 -16.21 0.11
N LYS A 328 9.68 -16.71 0.47
CA LYS A 328 9.86 -17.61 1.62
C LYS A 328 9.37 -16.97 2.92
N PHE A 329 9.68 -15.69 3.16
CA PHE A 329 9.21 -14.97 4.35
C PHE A 329 7.68 -15.03 4.48
N PHE A 330 6.91 -14.61 3.47
CA PHE A 330 5.43 -14.65 3.55
C PHE A 330 4.87 -16.07 3.55
N ASN A 331 5.56 -17.03 2.90
CA ASN A 331 5.16 -18.43 2.91
C ASN A 331 5.38 -19.09 4.28
N ASP A 332 6.46 -18.77 4.98
CA ASP A 332 6.78 -19.32 6.30
C ASP A 332 5.73 -18.91 7.35
N TYR A 333 5.27 -17.66 7.30
CA TYR A 333 4.14 -17.22 8.13
C TYR A 333 2.80 -17.77 7.62
N GLY A 334 2.77 -18.20 6.36
CA GLY A 334 1.56 -18.41 5.58
C GLY A 334 0.66 -17.19 5.78
N SER A 335 0.96 -16.06 5.19
CA SER A 335 0.05 -14.91 5.12
C SER A 335 0.68 -13.85 4.25
N ALA A 336 -0.13 -13.06 3.53
CA ALA A 336 0.35 -11.87 2.85
C ALA A 336 0.37 -10.63 3.76
N LEU A 337 -0.32 -10.70 4.91
CA LEU A 337 -0.28 -9.74 6.01
C LEU A 337 0.40 -10.40 7.20
N VAL A 338 1.66 -10.07 7.46
CA VAL A 338 2.45 -10.64 8.56
C VAL A 338 2.53 -9.61 9.68
N LEU A 339 2.09 -9.97 10.89
CA LEU A 339 2.15 -9.05 12.03
C LEU A 339 3.61 -8.75 12.39
N LYS A 340 3.92 -7.46 12.54
CA LYS A 340 5.25 -7.03 12.95
C LYS A 340 5.61 -7.52 14.36
N PRO A 341 6.91 -7.76 14.63
CA PRO A 341 7.41 -8.01 15.98
C PRO A 341 6.93 -6.95 16.98
N LYS A 342 6.73 -7.36 18.24
CA LYS A 342 6.22 -6.48 19.31
C LYS A 342 7.03 -5.19 19.49
N HIS A 343 8.35 -5.24 19.29
CA HIS A 343 9.23 -4.06 19.42
C HIS A 343 9.14 -3.09 18.22
N LEU A 344 8.49 -3.46 17.12
CA LEU A 344 8.23 -2.63 15.93
C LEU A 344 6.78 -2.15 15.85
N ARG A 345 6.04 -2.29 16.95
CA ARG A 345 4.65 -1.85 17.10
C ARG A 345 4.55 -0.84 18.23
N LYS A 346 3.54 0.02 18.15
CA LYS A 346 3.22 0.92 19.26
C LYS A 346 2.63 0.09 20.42
N ILE A 347 3.25 0.20 21.58
CA ILE A 347 2.74 -0.38 22.83
C ILE A 347 2.38 0.79 23.72
N ASP A 348 1.08 1.02 23.92
CA ASP A 348 0.62 2.03 24.87
C ASP A 348 0.99 1.53 26.28
N LYS A 349 1.93 2.22 26.93
CA LYS A 349 2.24 1.97 28.34
C LYS A 349 1.09 2.59 29.15
N LEU A 350 0.29 1.75 29.80
CA LEU A 350 -0.65 2.21 30.80
C LEU A 350 0.19 2.77 31.97
N VAL A 351 0.16 4.09 32.14
CA VAL A 351 0.72 4.73 33.33
C VAL A 351 -0.36 4.65 34.40
N GLU A 352 -0.03 4.06 35.54
CA GLU A 352 -0.93 4.11 36.70
C GLU A 352 -1.14 5.58 37.07
N LEU A 353 -2.40 5.99 37.24
CA LEU A 353 -2.68 7.33 37.71
C LEU A 353 -1.98 7.51 39.06
N PRO A 354 -1.33 8.66 39.31
CA PRO A 354 -0.80 8.93 40.64
C PRO A 354 -1.94 8.79 41.66
N PRO A 355 -1.62 8.37 42.90
CA PRO A 355 -2.63 8.34 43.94
C PRO A 355 -3.30 9.71 44.04
N LEU A 356 -4.62 9.72 44.24
CA LEU A 356 -5.36 10.97 44.44
C LEU A 356 -4.70 11.76 45.57
N GLN A 357 -4.56 13.08 45.40
CA GLN A 357 -4.04 13.95 46.45
C GLN A 357 -4.91 13.78 47.69
N ASP A 358 -4.27 13.57 48.84
CA ASP A 358 -4.98 13.52 50.12
C ASP A 358 -5.74 14.85 50.30
N PRO A 359 -7.08 14.82 50.39
CA PRO A 359 -7.87 16.03 50.58
C PRO A 359 -7.46 16.83 51.83
N SER A 360 -6.92 16.16 52.85
CA SER A 360 -6.42 16.79 54.08
C SER A 360 -5.14 17.61 53.89
N LEU A 361 -4.40 17.40 52.79
CA LEU A 361 -3.18 18.12 52.41
C LEU A 361 -3.40 19.10 51.25
N SER A 362 -4.66 19.33 50.84
CA SER A 362 -5.04 20.29 49.81
C SER A 362 -4.91 21.74 50.28
N TYR A 363 -4.33 22.63 49.48
CA TYR A 363 -4.32 24.08 49.74
C TYR A 363 -5.62 24.79 49.31
N ALA A 364 -6.66 24.05 48.95
CA ALA A 364 -7.97 24.62 48.65
C ALA A 364 -8.60 25.22 49.91
N ASP A 365 -9.32 26.33 49.75
CA ASP A 365 -10.05 27.00 50.83
C ASP A 365 -10.87 25.98 51.66
N ARG A 366 -10.75 26.08 52.98
CA ARG A 366 -11.51 25.28 53.93
C ARG A 366 -12.29 26.19 54.86
N GLU A 367 -13.51 25.77 55.15
CA GLU A 367 -14.26 26.36 56.26
C GLU A 367 -13.73 25.76 57.56
N VAL A 368 -13.10 26.58 58.39
CA VAL A 368 -12.65 26.23 59.72
C VAL A 368 -13.60 26.88 60.73
N LYS A 369 -14.38 26.04 61.41
CA LYS A 369 -15.35 26.45 62.43
C LYS A 369 -14.94 25.93 63.79
N ASP A 370 -14.84 26.83 64.75
CA ASP A 370 -14.67 26.54 66.18
C ASP A 370 -15.68 27.36 67.00
N GLN A 371 -15.78 27.12 68.31
CA GLN A 371 -16.70 27.83 69.21
C GLN A 371 -16.48 29.35 69.24
N HIS A 372 -15.34 29.83 68.73
CA HIS A 372 -14.94 31.24 68.78
C HIS A 372 -14.75 31.90 67.40
N TYR A 373 -14.73 31.16 66.28
CA TYR A 373 -14.54 31.72 64.93
C TYR A 373 -15.07 30.81 63.81
N ASP A 374 -15.47 31.44 62.70
CA ASP A 374 -15.91 30.81 61.45
C ASP A 374 -15.16 31.50 60.30
N LEU A 375 -14.15 30.82 59.75
CA LEU A 375 -13.22 31.38 58.77
C LEU A 375 -13.13 30.50 57.54
N ARG A 376 -12.94 31.14 56.38
CA ARG A 376 -12.58 30.49 55.12
C ARG A 376 -11.12 30.80 54.82
N ILE A 377 -10.26 29.79 54.87
CA ILE A 377 -8.79 29.91 54.75
C ILE A 377 -8.20 28.90 53.79
#